data_AF-A0A956IJB6-F1
#
_entry.id   AF-A0A956IJB6-F1
#
_cell.length_a   1.000
_cell.length_b   1.000
_cell.length_c   1.000
_cell.angle_alpha   90.00
_cell.angle_beta   90.00
_cell.angle_gamma   90.00
#
_symmetry.space_group_name_H-M   'P 1'
#
loop_
_entity.id
_entity.type
_entity.pdbx_description
1 polymer ?
#
loop_
_entity_poly.entity_id
_entity_poly.type
_entity_poly.pdbx_seq_one_letter_code
_entity_poly.pdbx_strand_id
1 'polypeptide(L)'
;MRPWAERMEIAEAKRRLADLEEQMADSPMVSFATFETPHGNLEVYVTERLERRCRRGRVWKTPGMLATLKNAAYGFDPVSSRSRGGSDGIFVLVRHFRPKNRMMRALFDGFLDKPDSSIATLEAALGAPSAAWVPVRLVSHHMRLLGVVHHAADGDRLVLVDYDAEKP
;
A
#
# COMPACT_ATOMS: atom_id res chain seq x y z
N MET A 1 -7.12 23.14 -16.42
CA MET A 1 -6.13 22.37 -15.63
C MET A 1 -6.92 21.68 -14.52
N ARG A 2 -7.20 20.37 -14.62
CA ARG A 2 -8.07 19.70 -13.63
C ARG A 2 -7.33 19.65 -12.29
N PRO A 3 -7.86 20.24 -11.21
CA PRO A 3 -7.26 20.16 -9.87
C PRO A 3 -7.47 18.71 -9.43
N TRP A 4 -6.43 17.88 -9.52
CA TRP A 4 -6.58 16.43 -9.51
C TRP A 4 -7.16 15.94 -8.18
N ALA A 5 -8.44 15.58 -8.29
CA ALA A 5 -9.35 14.91 -7.37
C ALA A 5 -9.56 15.58 -6.00
N GLU A 6 -10.84 15.68 -5.62
CA GLU A 6 -11.29 15.83 -4.23
C GLU A 6 -10.45 14.89 -3.36
N ARG A 7 -9.51 15.46 -2.60
CA ARG A 7 -8.66 14.66 -1.73
C ARG A 7 -9.57 14.09 -0.66
N MET A 8 -9.79 12.78 -0.69
CA MET A 8 -10.54 12.04 0.33
C MET A 8 -10.28 12.63 1.71
N GLU A 9 -11.31 13.03 2.43
CA GLU A 9 -11.13 13.64 3.75
C GLU A 9 -10.71 12.60 4.79
N ILE A 10 -10.01 13.02 5.86
CA ILE A 10 -9.57 12.09 6.92
C ILE A 10 -10.78 11.38 7.55
N ALA A 11 -11.89 12.10 7.72
CA ALA A 11 -13.14 11.54 8.22
C ALA A 11 -13.71 10.48 7.26
N GLU A 12 -13.63 10.71 5.95
CA GLU A 12 -14.07 9.74 4.95
C GLU A 12 -13.17 8.50 4.95
N ALA A 13 -11.84 8.68 4.93
CA ALA A 13 -10.89 7.59 5.02
C ALA A 13 -11.13 6.72 6.27
N LYS A 14 -11.43 7.36 7.40
CA LYS A 14 -11.74 6.66 8.66
C LYS A 14 -13.02 5.84 8.57
N ARG A 15 -14.10 6.39 7.99
CA ARG A 15 -15.37 5.66 7.79
C ARG A 15 -15.18 4.47 6.89
N ARG A 16 -14.60 4.68 5.71
CA ARG A 16 -14.27 3.60 4.76
C ARG A 16 -13.47 2.49 5.44
N LEU A 17 -12.42 2.85 6.17
CA LEU A 17 -11.60 1.85 6.83
C LEU A 17 -12.36 1.06 7.90
N ALA A 18 -13.35 1.66 8.57
CA ALA A 18 -14.23 0.95 9.50
C ALA A 18 -15.19 -0.01 8.78
N ASP A 19 -15.79 0.43 7.66
CA ASP A 19 -16.73 -0.37 6.86
C ASP A 19 -16.07 -1.61 6.22
N LEU A 20 -14.75 -1.55 5.99
CA LEU A 20 -13.97 -2.66 5.42
C LEU A 20 -13.62 -3.73 6.45
N GLU A 21 -13.63 -3.41 7.76
CA GLU A 21 -13.23 -4.38 8.80
C GLU A 21 -14.15 -5.61 8.81
N GLU A 22 -15.44 -5.41 8.56
CA GLU A 22 -16.40 -6.52 8.46
C GLU A 22 -16.13 -7.39 7.23
N GLN A 23 -15.69 -6.78 6.12
CA GLN A 23 -15.42 -7.46 4.86
C GLN A 23 -14.09 -8.22 4.85
N MET A 24 -13.13 -7.83 5.69
CA MET A 24 -11.83 -8.50 5.79
C MET A 24 -11.91 -9.90 6.39
N ALA A 25 -13.03 -10.25 7.05
CA ALA A 25 -13.25 -11.62 7.53
C ALA A 25 -13.46 -12.62 6.38
N ASP A 26 -14.06 -12.17 5.28
CA ASP A 26 -14.48 -13.03 4.17
C ASP A 26 -13.60 -12.88 2.91
N SER A 27 -12.73 -11.88 2.87
CA SER A 27 -11.86 -11.61 1.73
C SER A 27 -10.40 -11.35 2.13
N PRO A 28 -9.42 -11.93 1.43
CA PRO A 28 -7.98 -11.74 1.72
C PRO A 28 -7.50 -10.30 1.50
N MET A 29 -8.23 -9.53 0.69
CA MET A 29 -8.00 -8.12 0.44
C MET A 29 -9.33 -7.44 0.12
N VAL A 30 -9.50 -6.20 0.54
CA VAL A 30 -10.73 -5.43 0.29
C VAL A 30 -10.34 -4.10 -0.35
N SER A 31 -11.07 -3.70 -1.37
CA SER A 31 -10.87 -2.42 -2.07
C SER A 31 -11.22 -1.27 -1.12
N PHE A 32 -10.23 -0.45 -0.78
CA PHE A 32 -10.40 0.72 0.06
C PHE A 32 -10.99 1.89 -0.74
N ALA A 33 -10.38 2.17 -1.88
CA ALA A 33 -10.81 3.21 -2.81
C ALA A 33 -10.09 3.09 -4.14
N THR A 34 -10.73 3.61 -5.19
CA THR A 34 -10.05 3.91 -6.46
C THR A 34 -9.81 5.40 -6.54
N PHE A 35 -8.59 5.79 -6.91
CA PHE A 35 -8.19 7.17 -7.12
C PHE A 35 -7.95 7.42 -8.61
N GLU A 36 -8.55 8.48 -9.14
CA GLU A 36 -8.12 9.05 -10.41
C GLU A 36 -6.84 9.85 -10.18
N THR A 37 -5.73 9.40 -10.75
CA THR A 37 -4.41 10.04 -10.53
C THR A 37 -3.85 10.60 -11.83
N PRO A 38 -2.83 11.48 -11.78
CA PRO A 38 -2.15 11.96 -12.98
C PRO A 38 -1.52 10.85 -13.84
N HIS A 39 -1.32 9.66 -13.25
CA HIS A 39 -0.66 8.50 -13.88
C HIS A 39 -1.64 7.39 -14.27
N GLY A 40 -2.95 7.62 -14.13
CA GLY A 40 -4.00 6.63 -14.36
C GLY A 40 -4.77 6.28 -13.09
N ASN A 41 -5.74 5.40 -13.21
CA ASN A 41 -6.51 4.94 -12.06
C ASN A 41 -5.64 4.04 -11.18
N LEU A 42 -5.68 4.31 -9.88
CA LEU A 42 -5.03 3.49 -8.85
C LEU A 42 -6.09 2.98 -7.88
N GLU A 43 -6.33 1.67 -7.91
CA GLU A 43 -7.16 1.01 -6.91
C GLU A 43 -6.31 0.56 -5.73
N VAL A 44 -6.71 0.93 -4.52
CA VAL A 44 -5.99 0.61 -3.29
C VAL A 44 -6.71 -0.48 -2.55
N TYR A 45 -5.99 -1.54 -2.23
CA TYR A 45 -6.47 -2.67 -1.44
C TYR A 45 -5.79 -2.70 -0.07
N VAL A 46 -6.58 -3.00 0.95
CA VAL A 46 -6.09 -3.29 2.31
C VAL A 46 -6.28 -4.77 2.59
N THR A 47 -5.27 -5.39 3.20
CA THR A 47 -5.28 -6.82 3.54
C THR A 47 -5.50 -7.03 5.03
N GLU A 48 -6.04 -8.19 5.40
CA GLU A 48 -6.14 -8.66 6.80
C GLU A 48 -4.75 -8.65 7.48
N ARG A 49 -3.70 -8.99 6.70
CA ARG A 49 -2.32 -8.91 7.18
C ARG A 49 -1.96 -7.49 7.60
N LEU A 50 -2.21 -6.49 6.76
CA LEU A 50 -1.92 -5.09 7.08
C LEU A 50 -2.65 -4.68 8.35
N GLU A 51 -3.94 -4.99 8.44
CA GLU A 51 -4.76 -4.68 9.60
C GLU A 51 -4.14 -5.25 10.88
N ARG A 52 -3.89 -6.57 10.90
CA ARG A 52 -3.31 -7.26 12.07
C ARG A 52 -1.97 -6.66 12.48
N ARG A 53 -1.12 -6.30 11.51
CA ARG A 53 0.19 -5.68 11.75
C ARG A 53 0.03 -4.28 12.33
N CYS A 54 -0.80 -3.45 11.73
CA CYS A 54 -1.06 -2.09 12.19
C CYS A 54 -1.77 -2.05 13.54
N ARG A 55 -2.70 -2.96 13.84
CA ARG A 55 -3.35 -3.09 15.15
C ARG A 55 -2.33 -3.46 16.23
N ARG A 56 -1.46 -4.45 15.97
CA ARG A 56 -0.35 -4.80 16.88
C ARG A 56 0.59 -3.62 17.12
N GLY A 57 0.84 -2.84 16.07
CA GLY A 57 1.63 -1.62 16.11
C GLY A 57 0.95 -0.41 16.76
N ARG A 58 -0.35 -0.51 17.10
CA ARG A 58 -1.20 0.61 17.54
C ARG A 58 -1.23 1.80 16.57
N VAL A 59 -1.05 1.53 15.28
CA VAL A 59 -1.12 2.55 14.20
C VAL A 59 -2.40 2.43 13.36
N TRP A 60 -3.19 1.37 13.54
CA TRP A 60 -4.45 1.18 12.84
C TRP A 60 -5.43 2.33 13.07
N LYS A 61 -6.00 2.88 12.00
CA LYS A 61 -6.94 4.05 12.02
C LYS A 61 -6.38 5.31 12.70
N THR A 62 -5.07 5.42 12.92
CA THR A 62 -4.44 6.65 13.44
C THR A 62 -4.42 7.74 12.37
N PRO A 63 -4.33 9.04 12.75
CA PRO A 63 -4.25 10.13 11.79
C PRO A 63 -3.10 9.96 10.79
N GLY A 64 -1.95 9.45 11.23
CA GLY A 64 -0.81 9.16 10.37
C GLY A 64 -1.11 8.10 9.32
N MET A 65 -1.78 7.01 9.70
CA MET A 65 -2.18 5.95 8.76
C MET A 65 -3.20 6.46 7.75
N LEU A 66 -4.21 7.18 8.22
CA LEU A 66 -5.25 7.74 7.35
C LEU A 66 -4.67 8.77 6.37
N ALA A 67 -3.76 9.62 6.83
CA ALA A 67 -3.02 10.54 5.97
C ALA A 67 -2.19 9.80 4.93
N THR A 68 -1.50 8.72 5.31
CA THR A 68 -0.74 7.90 4.34
C THR A 68 -1.65 7.24 3.31
N LEU A 69 -2.80 6.67 3.71
CA LEU A 69 -3.75 6.07 2.75
C LEU A 69 -4.23 7.09 1.71
N LYS A 70 -4.53 8.32 2.12
CA LYS A 70 -4.93 9.41 1.21
C LYS A 70 -3.85 9.76 0.20
N ASN A 71 -2.57 9.60 0.54
CA ASN A 71 -1.46 9.88 -0.37
C ASN A 71 -1.41 8.91 -1.56
N ALA A 72 -2.20 7.84 -1.58
CA ALA A 72 -2.37 7.04 -2.80
C ALA A 72 -2.95 7.86 -3.97
N ALA A 73 -3.64 8.98 -3.69
CA ALA A 73 -4.11 9.91 -4.71
C ALA A 73 -3.00 10.57 -5.54
N TYR A 74 -1.75 10.57 -5.06
CA TYR A 74 -0.60 11.00 -5.87
C TYR A 74 -0.34 10.06 -7.06
N GLY A 75 -0.81 8.81 -6.99
CA GLY A 75 -0.59 7.79 -8.01
C GLY A 75 0.79 7.18 -7.96
N PHE A 76 0.96 6.11 -8.76
CA PHE A 76 2.24 5.47 -8.97
C PHE A 76 2.86 6.01 -10.26
N ASP A 77 3.98 6.73 -10.13
CA ASP A 77 4.76 7.20 -11.27
C ASP A 77 5.96 6.27 -11.52
N PRO A 78 5.99 5.47 -12.60
CA PRO A 78 7.11 4.57 -12.87
C PRO A 78 8.45 5.30 -13.09
N VAL A 79 8.43 6.59 -13.47
CA VAL A 79 9.64 7.39 -13.73
C VAL A 79 10.21 7.97 -12.43
N SER A 80 9.38 8.60 -11.60
CA SER A 80 9.85 9.25 -10.36
C SER A 80 9.83 8.36 -9.11
N SER A 81 9.20 7.17 -9.16
CA SER A 81 9.11 6.22 -8.04
C SER A 81 10.45 5.70 -7.52
N ARG A 82 11.56 5.92 -8.23
CA ARG A 82 12.93 5.61 -7.78
C ARG A 82 13.60 6.74 -6.99
N SER A 83 12.93 7.88 -6.83
CA SER A 83 13.47 9.02 -6.09
C SER A 83 13.73 8.66 -4.62
N ARG A 84 14.88 9.13 -4.11
CA ARG A 84 15.32 8.89 -2.72
C ARG A 84 14.69 9.85 -1.71
N GLY A 85 14.07 10.93 -2.18
CA GLY A 85 13.53 12.00 -1.33
C GLY A 85 12.32 11.57 -0.51
N GLY A 86 12.25 12.02 0.76
CA GLY A 86 11.15 11.77 1.69
C GLY A 86 9.90 12.62 1.43
N SER A 87 9.54 12.82 0.16
CA SER A 87 8.27 13.43 -0.22
C SER A 87 7.13 12.43 -0.09
N ASP A 88 5.92 12.94 0.03
CA ASP A 88 4.71 12.13 -0.02
C ASP A 88 4.57 11.46 -1.40
N GLY A 89 4.09 10.21 -1.44
CA GLY A 89 3.90 9.48 -2.70
C GLY A 89 4.19 7.97 -2.60
N ILE A 90 4.26 7.30 -3.75
CA ILE A 90 4.53 5.86 -3.87
C ILE A 90 5.92 5.64 -4.48
N PHE A 91 6.78 4.92 -3.76
CA PHE A 91 8.17 4.70 -4.15
C PHE A 91 8.55 3.23 -4.18
N VAL A 92 9.35 2.83 -5.15
CA VAL A 92 9.82 1.45 -5.33
C VAL A 92 10.82 1.07 -4.23
N LEU A 93 10.67 -0.13 -3.70
CA LEU A 93 11.65 -0.75 -2.81
C LEU A 93 12.53 -1.73 -3.61
N VAL A 94 13.84 -1.52 -3.55
CA VAL A 94 14.82 -2.28 -4.34
C VAL A 94 15.35 -3.45 -3.52
N ARG A 95 14.93 -4.69 -3.85
CA ARG A 95 15.30 -5.97 -3.20
C ARG A 95 16.79 -6.09 -2.82
N HIS A 96 17.67 -5.60 -3.69
CA HIS A 96 19.12 -5.72 -3.55
C HIS A 96 19.80 -4.54 -2.83
N PHE A 97 19.05 -3.59 -2.29
CA PHE A 97 19.62 -2.50 -1.49
C PHE A 97 20.44 -3.06 -0.30
N ARG A 98 21.62 -2.48 -0.06
CA ARG A 98 22.54 -2.87 1.01
C ARG A 98 23.01 -1.62 1.78
N PRO A 99 23.02 -1.66 3.13
CA PRO A 99 22.52 -2.74 3.99
C PRO A 99 20.98 -2.89 3.94
N LYS A 100 20.44 -4.10 4.17
CA LYS A 100 18.99 -4.32 4.25
C LYS A 100 18.42 -3.56 5.46
N ASN A 101 17.59 -2.55 5.22
CA ASN A 101 16.86 -1.84 6.28
C ASN A 101 15.61 -2.62 6.73
N ARG A 102 14.87 -2.06 7.70
CA ARG A 102 13.69 -2.70 8.29
C ARG A 102 12.54 -2.90 7.30
N MET A 103 12.24 -1.91 6.45
CA MET A 103 11.21 -2.02 5.41
C MET A 103 11.50 -3.19 4.47
N MET A 104 12.77 -3.32 4.05
CA MET A 104 13.21 -4.40 3.19
C MET A 104 12.97 -5.77 3.84
N ARG A 105 13.33 -5.91 5.13
CA ARG A 105 13.08 -7.17 5.85
C ARG A 105 11.59 -7.44 6.04
N ALA A 106 10.79 -6.41 6.31
CA ALA A 106 9.35 -6.56 6.50
C ALA A 106 8.64 -7.02 5.22
N LEU A 107 8.93 -6.36 4.10
CA LEU A 107 8.25 -6.65 2.83
C LEU A 107 8.83 -7.87 2.12
N PHE A 108 10.16 -8.00 2.02
CA PHE A 108 10.77 -9.14 1.32
C PHE A 108 10.81 -10.37 2.23
N ASP A 109 11.63 -10.35 3.27
CA ASP A 109 11.85 -11.52 4.12
C ASP A 109 10.59 -11.92 4.93
N GLY A 110 9.74 -10.95 5.28
CA GLY A 110 8.56 -11.13 6.12
C GLY A 110 7.26 -11.39 5.37
N PHE A 111 7.24 -11.15 4.06
CA PHE A 111 6.08 -11.33 3.20
C PHE A 111 6.47 -11.99 1.87
N LEU A 112 7.06 -11.28 0.91
CA LEU A 112 7.30 -11.75 -0.47
C LEU A 112 8.08 -13.07 -0.56
N ASP A 113 9.07 -13.29 0.31
CA ASP A 113 9.94 -14.46 0.29
C ASP A 113 9.57 -15.48 1.39
N LYS A 114 8.60 -15.14 2.23
CA LYS A 114 8.21 -15.98 3.35
C LYS A 114 7.25 -17.08 2.86
N PRO A 115 7.53 -18.36 3.13
CA PRO A 115 6.56 -19.43 2.89
C PRO A 115 5.25 -19.17 3.63
N ASP A 116 4.12 -19.51 3.02
CA ASP A 116 2.77 -19.38 3.58
C ASP A 116 2.38 -17.95 4.03
N SER A 117 2.95 -16.94 3.39
CA SER A 117 2.78 -15.53 3.78
C SER A 117 1.46 -14.87 3.36
N SER A 118 0.51 -15.66 2.85
CA SER A 118 -0.73 -15.27 2.12
C SER A 118 -0.53 -14.77 0.69
N ILE A 119 0.68 -14.89 0.11
CA ILE A 119 0.93 -14.50 -1.28
C ILE A 119 0.07 -15.28 -2.27
N ALA A 120 0.02 -16.61 -2.14
CA ALA A 120 -0.74 -17.46 -3.06
C ALA A 120 -2.22 -17.03 -3.14
N THR A 121 -2.80 -16.62 -2.01
CA THR A 121 -4.16 -16.10 -1.94
C THR A 121 -4.30 -14.77 -2.69
N LEU A 122 -3.32 -13.87 -2.59
CA LEU A 122 -3.31 -12.61 -3.33
C LEU A 122 -3.01 -12.80 -4.83
N GLU A 123 -2.15 -13.75 -5.19
CA GLU A 123 -1.92 -14.14 -6.59
C GLU A 123 -3.20 -14.64 -7.24
N ALA A 124 -3.95 -15.49 -6.53
CA ALA A 124 -5.26 -15.95 -7.00
C ALA A 124 -6.27 -14.80 -7.14
N ALA A 125 -6.32 -13.89 -6.17
CA ALA A 125 -7.25 -12.77 -6.19
C ALA A 125 -6.91 -11.72 -7.28
N LEU A 126 -5.62 -11.49 -7.56
CA LEU A 126 -5.15 -10.57 -8.59
C LEU A 126 -5.04 -11.23 -9.97
N GLY A 127 -5.09 -12.55 -10.06
CA GLY A 127 -4.91 -13.31 -11.31
C GLY A 127 -3.50 -13.20 -11.89
N ALA A 128 -2.49 -12.90 -11.07
CA ALA A 128 -1.12 -12.65 -11.53
C ALA A 128 -0.07 -13.15 -10.53
N PRO A 129 1.07 -13.69 -11.01
CA PRO A 129 2.14 -14.15 -10.13
C PRO A 129 2.85 -12.98 -9.45
N SER A 130 3.27 -13.20 -8.22
CA SER A 130 3.97 -12.22 -7.37
C SER A 130 5.31 -11.76 -7.94
N ALA A 131 5.90 -12.55 -8.84
CA ALA A 131 7.09 -12.17 -9.59
C ALA A 131 6.88 -10.94 -10.49
N ALA A 132 5.65 -10.66 -10.90
CA ALA A 132 5.30 -9.49 -11.72
C ALA A 132 4.94 -8.25 -10.89
N TRP A 133 4.90 -8.37 -9.56
CA TRP A 133 4.51 -7.26 -8.69
C TRP A 133 5.70 -6.34 -8.43
N VAL A 134 5.42 -5.03 -8.35
CA VAL A 134 6.42 -4.01 -8.02
C VAL A 134 6.36 -3.71 -6.52
N PRO A 135 7.40 -4.05 -5.73
CA PRO A 135 7.42 -3.75 -4.30
C PRO A 135 7.52 -2.25 -4.06
N VAL A 136 6.64 -1.70 -3.23
CA VAL A 136 6.58 -0.25 -2.98
C VAL A 136 6.38 0.10 -1.51
N ARG A 137 6.67 1.36 -1.20
CA ARG A 137 6.23 2.05 0.01
C ARG A 137 5.32 3.23 -0.38
N LEU A 138 4.19 3.35 0.29
CA LEU A 138 3.34 4.52 0.28
C LEU A 138 3.72 5.41 1.46
N VAL A 139 4.10 6.66 1.17
CA VAL A 139 4.76 7.55 2.13
C VAL A 139 3.87 8.74 2.44
N SER A 140 3.76 9.04 3.73
CA SER A 140 3.47 10.38 4.21
C SER A 140 4.60 10.86 5.11
N HIS A 141 4.59 12.16 5.40
CA HIS A 141 5.40 12.76 6.46
C HIS A 141 5.24 12.10 7.85
N HIS A 142 4.17 11.33 8.09
CA HIS A 142 3.93 10.66 9.37
C HIS A 142 4.40 9.20 9.40
N MET A 143 4.19 8.45 8.31
CA MET A 143 4.52 7.03 8.28
C MET A 143 4.61 6.47 6.85
N ARG A 144 5.14 5.24 6.76
CA ARG A 144 5.24 4.49 5.52
C ARG A 144 4.41 3.21 5.60
N LEU A 145 3.51 3.01 4.65
CA LEU A 145 2.83 1.73 4.44
C LEU A 145 3.58 0.95 3.35
N LEU A 146 3.64 -0.36 3.49
CA LEU A 146 4.39 -1.25 2.61
C LEU A 146 3.42 -2.11 1.82
N GLY A 147 3.72 -2.29 0.54
CA GLY A 147 2.81 -2.98 -0.37
C GLY A 147 3.46 -3.36 -1.68
N VAL A 148 2.61 -3.71 -2.62
CA VAL A 148 2.99 -4.00 -3.99
C VAL A 148 2.06 -3.29 -4.96
N VAL A 149 2.58 -2.86 -6.10
CA VAL A 149 1.77 -2.45 -7.26
C VAL A 149 1.69 -3.61 -8.23
N HIS A 150 0.49 -3.95 -8.65
CA HIS A 150 0.21 -4.84 -9.77
C HIS A 150 -0.39 -4.03 -10.91
N HIS A 151 0.25 -4.09 -12.08
CA HIS A 151 -0.23 -3.44 -13.29
C HIS A 151 -1.26 -4.33 -13.98
N ALA A 152 -2.52 -3.93 -13.95
CA ALA A 152 -3.60 -4.61 -14.67
C ALA A 152 -3.99 -3.84 -15.94
N ALA A 153 -4.77 -4.47 -16.82
CA ALA A 153 -5.17 -3.87 -18.09
C ALA A 153 -6.09 -2.64 -17.92
N ASP A 154 -6.84 -2.60 -16.83
CA ASP A 154 -7.85 -1.59 -16.48
C ASP A 154 -7.35 -0.52 -15.48
N GLY A 155 -6.13 -0.67 -14.97
CA GLY A 155 -5.52 0.27 -14.03
C GLY A 155 -4.51 -0.39 -13.10
N ASP A 156 -3.82 0.42 -12.30
CA ASP A 156 -2.87 -0.07 -11.31
C ASP A 156 -3.60 -0.45 -10.02
N ARG A 157 -3.13 -1.53 -9.38
CA ARG A 157 -3.64 -1.98 -8.08
C ARG A 157 -2.52 -1.91 -7.04
N LEU A 158 -2.68 -1.05 -6.03
CA LEU A 158 -1.80 -0.99 -4.87
C LEU A 158 -2.35 -1.88 -3.75
N VAL A 159 -1.66 -2.97 -3.43
CA VAL A 159 -2.03 -3.88 -2.34
C VAL A 159 -1.13 -3.66 -1.13
N LEU A 160 -1.70 -3.17 -0.03
CA LEU A 160 -0.97 -2.85 1.20
C LEU A 160 -0.96 -4.05 2.16
N VAL A 161 0.22 -4.41 2.67
CA VAL A 161 0.46 -5.68 3.40
C VAL A 161 1.21 -5.53 4.72
N ASP A 162 1.95 -4.45 4.92
CA ASP A 162 2.66 -4.18 6.17
C ASP A 162 2.87 -2.67 6.34
N TYR A 163 3.55 -2.25 7.40
CA TYR A 163 3.94 -0.87 7.61
C TYR A 163 5.38 -0.79 8.13
N ASP A 164 6.00 0.37 7.93
CA ASP A 164 7.26 0.66 8.58
C ASP A 164 7.03 1.25 9.98
N ALA A 165 7.60 0.60 10.98
CA ALA A 165 7.54 1.04 12.35
C ALA A 165 8.72 1.95 12.76
N GLU A 166 9.60 2.29 11.82
CA GLU A 166 10.54 3.41 11.97
C GLU A 166 9.88 4.72 11.49
N LYS A 167 10.22 5.85 12.14
CA LYS A 167 9.77 7.16 11.67
C LYS A 167 10.27 7.38 10.22
N PRO A 168 9.49 8.09 9.38
CA PRO A 168 9.88 8.43 8.00
C PRO A 168 11.28 9.02 7.90
#